data_AF-A0A964VJA6-F1
#
_entry.id   AF-A0A964VJA6-F1
#
_cell.length_a   1.000
_cell.length_b   1.000
_cell.length_c   1.000
_cell.angle_alpha   90.00
_cell.angle_beta   90.00
_cell.angle_gamma   90.00
#
_symmetry.space_group_name_H-M   'P 1'
#
loop_
_entity.id
_entity.type
_entity.pdbx_description
1 polymer ?
#
loop_
_entity_poly.entity_id
_entity_poly.type
_entity_poly.pdbx_seq_one_letter_code
_entity_poly.pdbx_strand_id
1 'polypeptide(L)'
;MRNVIPVIRRAVATFCLGVMCVVTAAHAQALQFEDYGKPFIRNYPLVEYQARNQNWAIAQDHRGVMYFGNNSGVLEFNGVTWRLIPSPTKGSIRSLAVDSAGTVFVGTMSEFGYLAPDSLGLMRYVSLAAKLDPRERNFARVYSIHVLPDGIYFGSDEGLFRYRQGAFTIWRPDHAFGSSFVVHGNLYTQESGRGLFKVLGDSLHLVEGAAFFANTAIYVMLPYDGKQALLGTSDGLFLYDEDAHQATKYRANDRLEAFLAEKGLQAVLPCPAIDLRFQPATMVSSSSTSAGRPSIGSPPKAACRMSRSTISSTRKPPVNCGRP
;
A
#
# COMPACT_ATOMS: atom_id res chain seq x y z
N MET A 1 -55.02 25.69 60.66
CA MET A 1 -53.78 25.04 60.14
C MET A 1 -54.05 23.78 59.30
N ARG A 2 -55.18 23.64 58.58
CA ARG A 2 -55.50 22.42 57.80
C ARG A 2 -55.18 22.49 56.29
N ASN A 3 -54.87 23.66 55.74
CA ASN A 3 -54.66 23.85 54.28
C ASN A 3 -53.19 24.00 53.85
N VAL A 4 -52.22 23.95 54.78
CA VAL A 4 -50.80 24.21 54.48
C VAL A 4 -50.09 22.96 53.94
N ILE A 5 -50.43 21.78 54.47
CA ILE A 5 -49.82 20.49 54.11
C ILE A 5 -50.01 20.11 52.62
N PRO A 6 -51.21 20.22 52.01
CA PRO A 6 -51.37 19.87 50.59
C PRO A 6 -50.69 20.87 49.64
N VAL A 7 -50.55 22.14 50.04
CA VAL A 7 -49.85 23.17 49.25
C VAL A 7 -48.34 22.90 49.25
N ILE A 8 -47.76 22.57 50.41
CA ILE A 8 -46.33 22.21 50.50
C ILE A 8 -46.03 20.94 49.71
N ARG A 9 -46.89 19.92 49.76
CA ARG A 9 -46.72 18.69 48.97
C ARG A 9 -46.73 18.95 47.46
N ARG A 10 -47.62 19.82 46.97
CA ARG A 10 -47.66 20.22 45.56
C ARG A 10 -46.42 21.04 45.16
N ALA A 11 -45.96 21.94 46.03
CA ALA A 11 -44.76 22.74 45.78
C ALA A 11 -43.49 21.86 45.70
N VAL A 12 -43.33 20.90 46.63
CA VAL A 12 -42.20 19.95 46.63
C VAL A 12 -42.26 19.04 45.40
N ALA A 13 -43.44 18.51 45.05
CA ALA A 13 -43.58 17.68 43.86
C ALA A 13 -43.23 18.45 42.57
N THR A 14 -43.66 19.72 42.46
CA THR A 14 -43.35 20.57 41.29
C THR A 14 -41.86 20.92 41.23
N PHE A 15 -41.23 21.18 42.38
CA PHE A 15 -39.79 21.41 42.47
C PHE A 15 -38.99 20.16 42.08
N CYS A 16 -39.35 18.98 42.60
CA CYS A 16 -38.70 17.71 42.23
C CYS A 16 -38.86 17.39 40.73
N LEU A 17 -40.05 17.64 40.16
CA LEU A 17 -40.28 17.44 38.73
C LEU A 17 -39.44 18.41 37.87
N GLY A 18 -39.31 19.66 38.32
CA GLY A 18 -38.45 20.67 37.68
C GLY A 18 -36.97 20.29 37.73
N VAL A 19 -36.46 19.85 38.88
CA VAL A 19 -35.08 19.37 39.02
C VAL A 19 -34.83 18.14 38.15
N MET A 20 -35.78 17.20 38.09
CA MET A 20 -35.67 16.01 37.24
C MET A 20 -35.65 16.37 35.74
N CYS A 21 -36.44 17.36 35.31
CA CYS A 21 -36.41 17.87 33.93
C CYS A 21 -35.09 18.57 33.59
N VAL A 22 -34.51 19.34 34.52
CA VAL A 22 -33.22 20.01 34.31
C VAL A 22 -32.07 19.01 34.25
N VAL A 23 -32.07 17.98 35.10
CA VAL A 23 -31.04 16.92 35.09
C VAL A 23 -31.11 16.08 33.81
N THR A 24 -32.31 15.76 33.32
CA THR A 24 -32.47 15.02 32.05
C THR A 24 -32.08 15.83 30.83
N ALA A 25 -32.40 17.14 30.80
CA ALA A 25 -31.95 18.03 29.73
C ALA A 25 -30.42 18.20 29.69
N ALA A 26 -29.77 18.28 30.86
CA ALA A 26 -28.31 18.35 30.96
C ALA A 26 -27.62 17.06 30.47
N HIS A 27 -28.18 15.88 30.75
CA HIS A 27 -27.67 14.61 30.22
C HIS A 27 -27.88 14.48 28.70
N ALA A 28 -28.99 15.00 28.17
CA ALA A 28 -29.26 14.96 26.72
C ALA A 28 -28.27 15.85 25.93
N GLN A 29 -27.85 16.98 26.48
CA GLN A 29 -26.84 17.85 25.86
C GLN A 29 -25.42 17.24 25.91
N ALA A 30 -25.10 16.43 26.92
CA ALA A 30 -23.82 15.75 27.02
C ALA A 30 -23.64 14.60 26.00
N LEU A 31 -24.73 14.06 25.45
CA LEU A 31 -24.71 12.95 24.47
C LEU A 31 -24.61 13.40 23.00
N GLN A 32 -24.62 14.71 22.71
CA GLN A 32 -24.71 15.25 21.34
C GLN A 32 -23.38 15.79 20.78
N PHE A 33 -22.25 15.57 21.45
CA PHE A 33 -20.94 16.16 21.08
C PHE A 33 -19.86 15.15 20.65
N GLU A 34 -20.21 13.94 20.18
CA GLU A 34 -19.22 12.86 19.97
C GLU A 34 -18.78 12.58 18.51
N ASP A 35 -19.30 13.24 17.48
CA ASP A 35 -19.05 12.79 16.08
C ASP A 35 -18.33 13.79 15.14
N TYR A 36 -18.00 15.01 15.59
CA TYR A 36 -17.24 15.93 14.74
C TYR A 36 -15.75 15.54 14.71
N GLY A 37 -15.24 15.22 13.52
CA GLY A 37 -13.80 14.97 13.29
C GLY A 37 -13.36 13.50 13.42
N LYS A 38 -14.27 12.55 13.68
CA LYS A 38 -13.95 11.13 13.61
C LYS A 38 -14.04 10.64 12.16
N PRO A 39 -13.05 9.86 11.66
CA PRO A 39 -13.16 9.28 10.32
C PRO A 39 -14.33 8.31 10.27
N PHE A 40 -15.02 8.24 9.13
CA PHE A 40 -16.02 7.21 8.89
C PHE A 40 -15.31 5.86 8.77
N ILE A 41 -15.56 4.95 9.72
CA ILE A 41 -14.94 3.63 9.77
C ILE A 41 -15.99 2.57 9.42
N ARG A 42 -15.70 1.77 8.40
CA ARG A 42 -16.45 0.55 8.07
C ARG A 42 -15.59 -0.67 8.35
N ASN A 43 -16.13 -1.62 9.09
CA ASN A 43 -15.48 -2.89 9.38
C ASN A 43 -16.00 -3.99 8.45
N TYR A 44 -15.08 -4.81 7.92
CA TYR A 44 -15.39 -5.97 7.09
C TYR A 44 -15.06 -7.26 7.87
N PRO A 45 -16.07 -8.00 8.37
CA PRO A 45 -15.82 -9.19 9.17
C PRO A 45 -15.34 -10.36 8.30
N LEU A 46 -14.68 -11.34 8.93
CA LEU A 46 -14.15 -12.54 8.24
C LEU A 46 -15.19 -13.26 7.38
N VAL A 47 -16.45 -13.29 7.84
CA VAL A 47 -17.56 -13.95 7.14
C VAL A 47 -17.86 -13.32 5.77
N GLU A 48 -17.53 -12.04 5.58
CA GLU A 48 -17.78 -11.31 4.34
C GLU A 48 -16.76 -11.63 3.25
N TYR A 49 -15.47 -11.66 3.60
CA TYR A 49 -14.39 -11.93 2.64
C TYR A 49 -13.89 -13.38 2.64
N GLN A 50 -14.35 -14.21 3.58
CA GLN A 50 -14.13 -15.66 3.67
C GLN A 50 -12.65 -16.09 3.59
N ALA A 51 -11.76 -15.32 4.22
CA ALA A 51 -10.34 -15.66 4.33
C ALA A 51 -9.83 -15.54 5.78
N ARG A 52 -8.51 -15.64 5.97
CA ARG A 52 -7.90 -15.57 7.31
C ARG A 52 -7.95 -14.15 7.86
N ASN A 53 -7.89 -14.01 9.18
CA ASN A 53 -8.02 -12.74 9.91
C ASN A 53 -6.83 -11.75 9.78
N GLN A 54 -5.73 -12.15 9.16
CA GLN A 54 -4.52 -11.32 9.06
C GLN A 54 -4.28 -10.85 7.63
N ASN A 55 -4.16 -9.54 7.49
CA ASN A 55 -3.79 -8.85 6.26
C ASN A 55 -2.46 -8.11 6.49
N TRP A 56 -1.52 -8.23 5.56
CA TRP A 56 -0.15 -7.74 5.69
C TRP A 56 0.19 -6.60 4.75
N ALA A 57 -0.50 -6.55 3.61
CA ALA A 57 -0.25 -5.58 2.56
C ALA A 57 -1.57 -5.07 2.00
N ILE A 58 -1.55 -3.85 1.47
CA ILE A 58 -2.66 -3.23 0.78
C ILE A 58 -2.14 -2.50 -0.45
N ALA A 59 -2.92 -2.53 -1.53
CA ALA A 59 -2.63 -1.80 -2.76
C ALA A 59 -3.95 -1.42 -3.43
N GLN A 60 -3.95 -0.33 -4.21
CA GLN A 60 -5.07 0.05 -5.06
C GLN A 60 -4.58 0.17 -6.49
N ASP A 61 -5.27 -0.46 -7.44
CA ASP A 61 -4.95 -0.30 -8.86
C ASP A 61 -5.59 0.96 -9.46
N HIS A 62 -5.26 1.28 -10.71
CA HIS A 62 -5.79 2.47 -11.40
C HIS A 62 -7.30 2.42 -11.69
N ARG A 63 -7.94 1.26 -11.52
CA ARG A 63 -9.39 1.10 -11.64
C ARG A 63 -10.10 1.38 -10.31
N GLY A 64 -9.35 1.64 -9.25
CA GLY A 64 -9.84 1.82 -7.89
C GLY A 64 -10.09 0.51 -7.14
N VAL A 65 -9.71 -0.64 -7.72
CA VAL A 65 -9.85 -1.95 -7.07
C VAL A 65 -8.80 -2.09 -5.98
N MET A 66 -9.25 -2.48 -4.79
CA MET A 66 -8.39 -2.69 -3.64
C MET A 66 -7.89 -4.13 -3.61
N TYR A 67 -6.61 -4.31 -3.33
CA TYR A 67 -5.95 -5.59 -3.15
C TYR A 67 -5.38 -5.67 -1.73
N PHE A 68 -5.62 -6.80 -1.05
CA PHE A 68 -5.11 -7.04 0.29
C PHE A 68 -4.31 -8.34 0.32
N GLY A 69 -3.07 -8.26 0.82
CA GLY A 69 -2.24 -9.42 1.04
C GLY A 69 -2.68 -10.16 2.30
N ASN A 70 -3.24 -11.36 2.15
CA ASN A 70 -3.81 -12.15 3.24
C ASN A 70 -3.02 -13.46 3.44
N ASN A 71 -3.19 -14.09 4.59
CA ASN A 71 -2.66 -15.44 4.84
C ASN A 71 -3.26 -16.54 3.92
N SER A 72 -4.38 -16.26 3.22
CA SER A 72 -4.99 -17.19 2.26
C SER A 72 -4.62 -16.92 0.78
N GLY A 73 -4.03 -15.77 0.47
CA GLY A 73 -3.84 -15.30 -0.91
C GLY A 73 -4.05 -13.80 -1.04
N VAL A 74 -4.25 -13.31 -2.26
CA VAL A 74 -4.60 -11.90 -2.50
C VAL A 74 -6.13 -11.78 -2.48
N LEU A 75 -6.65 -10.90 -1.63
CA LEU A 75 -8.06 -10.51 -1.66
C LEU A 75 -8.22 -9.33 -2.61
N GLU A 76 -9.08 -9.46 -3.61
CA GLU A 76 -9.49 -8.39 -4.52
C GLU A 76 -10.87 -7.88 -4.10
N PHE A 77 -11.01 -6.56 -3.99
CA PHE A 77 -12.23 -5.91 -3.56
C PHE A 77 -12.56 -4.71 -4.44
N ASN A 78 -13.74 -4.74 -5.07
CA ASN A 78 -14.20 -3.69 -5.99
C ASN A 78 -15.15 -2.66 -5.33
N GLY A 79 -15.25 -2.65 -4.00
CA GLY A 79 -16.21 -1.82 -3.26
C GLY A 79 -17.49 -2.55 -2.84
N VAL A 80 -17.80 -3.69 -3.47
CA VAL A 80 -19.02 -4.48 -3.20
C VAL A 80 -18.70 -5.94 -2.92
N THR A 81 -17.88 -6.57 -3.75
CA THR A 81 -17.61 -8.02 -3.71
C THR A 81 -16.14 -8.29 -3.42
N TRP A 82 -15.91 -9.34 -2.65
CA TRP A 82 -14.58 -9.88 -2.35
C TRP A 82 -14.30 -11.11 -3.22
N ARG A 83 -13.07 -11.22 -3.73
CA ARG A 83 -12.61 -12.40 -4.47
C ARG A 83 -11.23 -12.81 -3.97
N LEU A 84 -11.06 -14.08 -3.66
CA LEU A 84 -9.77 -14.65 -3.31
C LEU A 84 -9.02 -15.10 -4.56
N ILE A 85 -7.81 -14.59 -4.75
CA ILE A 85 -6.81 -15.09 -5.69
C ILE A 85 -5.81 -15.93 -4.89
N PRO A 86 -5.81 -17.26 -5.02
CA PRO A 86 -4.97 -18.13 -4.19
C PRO A 86 -3.48 -17.83 -4.37
N SER A 87 -2.73 -17.91 -3.26
CA SER A 87 -1.27 -17.88 -3.31
C SER A 87 -0.73 -19.14 -4.01
N PRO A 88 0.26 -19.02 -4.91
CA PRO A 88 0.87 -20.18 -5.59
C PRO A 88 1.54 -21.15 -4.60
N THR A 89 2.05 -20.66 -3.47
CA THR A 89 2.78 -21.46 -2.47
C THR A 89 1.97 -21.72 -1.21
N LYS A 90 0.69 -21.30 -1.18
CA LYS A 90 -0.16 -21.27 0.04
C LYS A 90 0.45 -20.45 1.20
N GLY A 91 1.50 -19.66 0.92
CA GLY A 91 2.10 -18.74 1.87
C GLY A 91 1.30 -17.45 2.01
N SER A 92 1.55 -16.72 3.10
CA SER A 92 0.97 -15.39 3.29
C SER A 92 1.48 -14.42 2.22
N ILE A 93 0.59 -13.62 1.65
CA ILE A 93 1.00 -12.50 0.80
C ILE A 93 1.52 -11.40 1.73
N ARG A 94 2.81 -11.10 1.62
CA ARG A 94 3.51 -10.17 2.52
C ARG A 94 3.68 -8.78 1.95
N SER A 95 3.69 -8.66 0.63
CA SER A 95 3.91 -7.40 -0.06
C SER A 95 3.08 -7.32 -1.33
N LEU A 96 2.61 -6.12 -1.61
CA LEU A 96 1.88 -5.74 -2.82
C LEU A 96 2.42 -4.38 -3.29
N ALA A 97 2.52 -4.17 -4.59
CA ALA A 97 2.81 -2.86 -5.17
C ALA A 97 2.13 -2.75 -6.53
N VAL A 98 1.83 -1.52 -6.95
CA VAL A 98 1.24 -1.25 -8.26
C VAL A 98 2.19 -0.37 -9.06
N ASP A 99 2.48 -0.75 -10.30
CA ASP A 99 3.29 0.08 -11.18
C ASP A 99 2.48 1.14 -11.92
N SER A 100 3.18 2.03 -12.62
CA SER A 100 2.57 3.07 -13.46
C SER A 100 1.70 2.55 -14.61
N ALA A 101 1.76 1.26 -14.94
CA ALA A 101 0.87 0.63 -15.91
C ALA A 101 -0.39 0.03 -15.25
N GLY A 102 -0.47 0.02 -13.92
CA GLY A 102 -1.56 -0.60 -13.15
C GLY A 102 -1.36 -2.08 -12.87
N THR A 103 -0.17 -2.62 -13.12
CA THR A 103 0.18 -4.01 -12.82
C THR A 103 0.36 -4.18 -11.32
N VAL A 104 -0.37 -5.13 -10.74
CA VAL A 104 -0.25 -5.46 -9.30
C VAL A 104 0.81 -6.54 -9.12
N PHE A 105 1.93 -6.18 -8.49
CA PHE A 105 2.98 -7.10 -8.09
C PHE A 105 2.68 -7.71 -6.72
N VAL A 106 3.12 -8.95 -6.53
CA VAL A 106 2.76 -9.78 -5.37
C VAL A 106 3.98 -10.53 -4.87
N GLY A 107 4.26 -10.41 -3.57
CA GLY A 107 5.36 -11.10 -2.89
C GLY A 107 4.83 -12.01 -1.79
N THR A 108 5.33 -13.25 -1.76
CA THR A 108 4.90 -14.28 -0.81
C THR A 108 6.07 -15.17 -0.38
N MET A 109 5.77 -16.32 0.22
CA MET A 109 6.77 -17.32 0.60
C MET A 109 7.34 -17.99 -0.65
N SER A 110 8.65 -17.91 -0.80
CA SER A 110 9.51 -18.49 -1.84
C SER A 110 9.07 -18.19 -3.26
N GLU A 111 8.38 -17.07 -3.44
CA GLU A 111 7.74 -16.73 -4.69
C GLU A 111 7.40 -15.23 -4.76
N PHE A 112 7.53 -14.64 -5.95
CA PHE A 112 7.11 -13.29 -6.28
C PHE A 112 6.76 -13.18 -7.76
N GLY A 113 5.82 -12.30 -8.06
CA GLY A 113 5.22 -12.23 -9.39
C GLY A 113 4.27 -11.06 -9.52
N TYR A 114 3.31 -11.19 -10.44
CA TYR A 114 2.30 -10.17 -10.69
C TYR A 114 0.95 -10.79 -11.01
N LEU A 115 -0.10 -9.97 -10.94
CA LEU A 115 -1.44 -10.34 -11.36
C LEU A 115 -1.67 -9.92 -12.81
N ALA A 116 -2.22 -10.81 -13.61
CA ALA A 116 -2.65 -10.54 -14.98
C ALA A 116 -4.06 -11.11 -15.22
N PRO A 117 -4.90 -10.46 -16.02
CA PRO A 117 -6.21 -11.01 -16.37
C PRO A 117 -6.06 -12.26 -17.24
N ASP A 118 -6.86 -13.28 -16.96
CA ASP A 118 -7.06 -14.40 -17.89
C ASP A 118 -8.01 -13.99 -19.04
N SER A 119 -8.34 -14.94 -19.91
CA SER A 119 -9.24 -14.70 -21.07
C SER A 119 -10.64 -14.25 -20.69
N LEU A 120 -11.04 -14.39 -19.42
CA LEU A 120 -12.32 -13.95 -18.88
C LEU A 120 -12.19 -12.62 -18.12
N GLY A 121 -11.01 -12.00 -18.12
CA GLY A 121 -10.74 -10.77 -17.37
C GLY A 121 -10.49 -10.98 -15.88
N LEU A 122 -10.43 -12.22 -15.41
CA LEU A 122 -10.19 -12.53 -14.00
C LEU A 122 -8.69 -12.48 -13.70
N MET A 123 -8.29 -11.63 -12.75
CA MET A 123 -6.88 -11.58 -12.33
C MET A 123 -6.41 -12.95 -11.82
N ARG A 124 -5.25 -13.39 -12.33
CA ARG A 124 -4.52 -14.60 -11.96
C ARG A 124 -3.08 -14.25 -11.64
N TYR A 125 -2.50 -15.03 -10.73
CA TYR A 125 -1.10 -14.91 -10.39
C TYR A 125 -0.19 -15.46 -11.49
N VAL A 126 0.86 -14.71 -11.84
CA VAL A 126 1.92 -15.09 -12.78
C VAL A 126 3.26 -15.03 -12.05
N SER A 127 3.95 -16.17 -11.98
CA SER A 127 5.25 -16.30 -11.32
C SER A 127 6.35 -15.60 -12.11
N LEU A 128 7.13 -14.77 -11.42
CA LEU A 128 8.40 -14.25 -11.91
C LEU A 128 9.57 -15.06 -11.36
N ALA A 129 9.47 -15.67 -10.17
CA ALA A 129 10.54 -16.52 -9.64
C ALA A 129 10.81 -17.75 -10.52
N ALA A 130 9.82 -18.23 -11.28
CA ALA A 130 10.00 -19.28 -12.28
C ALA A 130 10.98 -18.92 -13.41
N LYS A 131 11.31 -17.64 -13.59
CA LYS A 131 12.29 -17.14 -14.57
C LYS A 131 13.70 -16.98 -13.99
N LEU A 132 13.86 -17.07 -12.68
CA LEU A 132 15.18 -17.05 -12.04
C LEU A 132 15.97 -18.31 -12.39
N ASP A 133 17.30 -18.21 -12.38
CA ASP A 133 18.15 -19.39 -12.31
C ASP A 133 17.77 -20.21 -11.07
N PRO A 134 17.65 -21.55 -11.16
CA PRO A 134 17.28 -22.40 -10.02
C PRO A 134 18.11 -22.16 -8.74
N ARG A 135 19.37 -21.75 -8.88
CA ARG A 135 20.27 -21.45 -7.74
C ARG A 135 19.84 -20.20 -6.96
N GLU A 136 19.08 -19.32 -7.59
CA GLU A 136 18.60 -18.05 -7.01
C GLU A 136 17.20 -18.15 -6.41
N ARG A 137 16.57 -19.33 -6.47
CA ARG A 137 15.20 -19.56 -5.98
C ARG A 137 15.16 -19.89 -4.49
N ASN A 138 16.30 -19.90 -3.82
CA ASN A 138 16.37 -20.16 -2.38
C ASN A 138 16.24 -18.88 -1.58
N PHE A 139 15.00 -18.42 -1.42
CA PHE A 139 14.65 -17.30 -0.54
C PHE A 139 13.34 -17.60 0.19
N ALA A 140 13.20 -17.07 1.40
CA ALA A 140 12.04 -17.34 2.25
C ALA A 140 10.88 -16.42 1.95
N ARG A 141 10.85 -15.18 2.43
CA ARG A 141 9.68 -14.30 2.28
C ARG A 141 10.06 -13.03 1.54
N VAL A 142 9.19 -12.60 0.63
CA VAL A 142 9.31 -11.29 0.00
C VAL A 142 8.54 -10.25 0.82
N TYR A 143 9.25 -9.53 1.68
CA TYR A 143 8.66 -8.57 2.62
C TYR A 143 8.31 -7.24 1.98
N SER A 144 8.95 -6.89 0.87
CA SER A 144 8.81 -5.57 0.25
C SER A 144 8.85 -5.68 -1.27
N ILE A 145 8.07 -4.80 -1.91
CA ILE A 145 8.11 -4.57 -3.35
C ILE A 145 8.20 -3.07 -3.58
N HIS A 146 9.20 -2.64 -4.34
CA HIS A 146 9.37 -1.23 -4.69
C HIS A 146 9.34 -1.06 -6.21
N VAL A 147 8.50 -0.13 -6.67
CA VAL A 147 8.44 0.26 -8.08
C VAL A 147 9.25 1.53 -8.26
N LEU A 148 10.32 1.43 -9.05
CA LEU A 148 11.19 2.55 -9.41
C LEU A 148 11.29 2.70 -10.92
N PRO A 149 11.70 3.87 -11.44
CA PRO A 149 11.83 4.08 -12.88
C PRO A 149 12.75 3.07 -13.59
N ASP A 150 13.72 2.50 -12.86
CA ASP A 150 14.68 1.54 -13.37
C ASP A 150 14.31 0.07 -13.09
N GLY A 151 13.16 -0.22 -12.50
CA GLY A 151 12.67 -1.59 -12.35
C GLY A 151 11.82 -1.84 -11.12
N ILE A 152 11.45 -3.11 -10.96
CA ILE A 152 10.68 -3.60 -9.81
C ILE A 152 11.61 -4.37 -8.90
N TYR A 153 11.68 -3.96 -7.64
CA TYR A 153 12.53 -4.59 -6.65
C TYR A 153 11.71 -5.46 -5.71
N PHE A 154 12.15 -6.68 -5.48
CA PHE A 154 11.59 -7.62 -4.52
C PHE A 154 12.64 -7.86 -3.42
N GLY A 155 12.32 -7.55 -2.17
CA GLY A 155 13.23 -7.72 -1.04
C GLY A 155 12.89 -8.92 -0.18
N SER A 156 13.85 -9.82 0.01
CA SER A 156 13.84 -10.90 1.00
C SER A 156 15.09 -10.84 1.88
N ASP A 157 15.12 -11.65 2.94
CA ASP A 157 16.27 -11.73 3.84
C ASP A 157 17.53 -12.23 3.10
N GLU A 158 17.35 -13.10 2.10
CA GLU A 158 18.41 -13.76 1.33
C GLU A 158 18.83 -13.00 0.07
N GLY A 159 18.04 -12.03 -0.38
CA GLY A 159 18.32 -11.35 -1.62
C GLY A 159 17.44 -10.15 -1.92
N LEU A 160 18.01 -9.22 -2.67
CA LEU A 160 17.29 -8.14 -3.32
C LEU A 160 17.29 -8.43 -4.82
N PHE A 161 16.09 -8.54 -5.40
CA PHE A 161 15.91 -8.92 -6.80
C PHE A 161 15.32 -7.74 -7.56
N ARG A 162 16.07 -7.16 -8.51
CA ARG A 162 15.53 -6.16 -9.44
C ARG A 162 15.13 -6.82 -10.76
N TYR A 163 13.87 -6.71 -11.12
CA TYR A 163 13.34 -7.11 -12.42
C TYR A 163 13.23 -5.90 -13.35
N ARG A 164 13.93 -5.93 -14.48
CA ARG A 164 13.91 -4.89 -15.52
C ARG A 164 13.94 -5.55 -16.90
N GLN A 165 12.95 -5.22 -17.74
CA GLN A 165 12.90 -5.65 -19.16
C GLN A 165 13.08 -7.18 -19.36
N GLY A 166 12.51 -7.99 -18.46
CA GLY A 166 12.60 -9.45 -18.56
C GLY A 166 13.84 -10.08 -17.92
N ALA A 167 14.78 -9.29 -17.41
CA ALA A 167 16.01 -9.75 -16.77
C ALA A 167 16.05 -9.41 -15.27
N PHE A 168 16.89 -10.15 -14.54
CA PHE A 168 17.12 -9.95 -13.10
C PHE A 168 18.54 -9.46 -12.81
N THR A 169 18.64 -8.47 -11.93
CA THR A 169 19.85 -8.18 -11.14
C THR A 169 19.60 -8.64 -9.72
N ILE A 170 20.54 -9.35 -9.11
CA ILE A 170 20.37 -9.96 -7.78
C ILE A 170 21.55 -9.56 -6.91
N TRP A 171 21.25 -8.96 -5.76
CA TRP A 171 22.24 -8.72 -4.70
C TRP A 171 22.02 -9.71 -3.58
N ARG A 172 23.12 -10.24 -3.03
CA ARG A 172 23.11 -11.15 -1.89
C ARG A 172 23.80 -10.47 -0.71
N PRO A 173 23.23 -10.57 0.50
CA PRO A 173 23.90 -10.07 1.70
C PRO A 173 25.02 -11.03 2.12
N ASP A 174 25.97 -10.53 2.91
CA ASP A 174 26.93 -11.38 3.62
C ASP A 174 26.24 -12.08 4.82
N HIS A 175 25.25 -11.42 5.43
CA HIS A 175 24.46 -11.97 6.55
C HIS A 175 22.98 -12.18 6.18
N ALA A 176 22.18 -11.11 6.26
CA ALA A 176 20.77 -11.11 5.91
C ALA A 176 20.34 -9.66 5.68
N PHE A 177 19.57 -9.42 4.62
CA PHE A 177 18.88 -8.15 4.46
C PHE A 177 17.74 -8.04 5.47
N GLY A 178 17.49 -6.81 5.90
CA GLY A 178 16.32 -6.44 6.68
C GLY A 178 15.28 -5.75 5.80
N SER A 179 14.54 -4.83 6.40
CA SER A 179 13.59 -3.98 5.68
C SER A 179 14.29 -3.15 4.58
N SER A 180 13.55 -2.89 3.50
CA SER A 180 13.98 -2.01 2.42
C SER A 180 12.99 -0.88 2.20
N PHE A 181 13.49 0.27 1.74
CA PHE A 181 12.77 1.54 1.73
C PHE A 181 13.10 2.38 0.49
N VAL A 182 12.12 3.12 -0.02
CA VAL A 182 12.36 4.16 -1.03
C VAL A 182 12.24 5.53 -0.40
N VAL A 183 13.31 6.31 -0.43
CA VAL A 183 13.33 7.70 0.03
C VAL A 183 14.05 8.57 -0.99
N HIS A 184 13.41 9.69 -1.36
CA HIS A 184 13.90 10.61 -2.40
C HIS A 184 14.27 9.91 -3.72
N GLY A 185 13.52 8.86 -4.10
CA GLY A 185 13.75 8.09 -5.33
C GLY A 185 14.89 7.08 -5.26
N ASN A 186 15.56 6.96 -4.11
CA ASN A 186 16.62 6.00 -3.89
C ASN A 186 16.12 4.80 -3.08
N LEU A 187 16.56 3.60 -3.45
CA LEU A 187 16.30 2.39 -2.69
C LEU A 187 17.39 2.15 -1.66
N TYR A 188 16.96 1.94 -0.42
CA TYR A 188 17.80 1.56 0.70
C TYR A 188 17.40 0.17 1.20
N THR A 189 18.35 -0.58 1.74
CA THR A 189 18.09 -1.84 2.44
C THR A 189 19.04 -1.96 3.62
N GLN A 190 18.53 -2.44 4.76
CA GLN A 190 19.40 -2.76 5.88
C GLN A 190 20.10 -4.11 5.62
N GLU A 191 21.34 -4.27 6.06
CA GLU A 191 21.99 -5.56 6.22
C GLU A 191 22.43 -5.74 7.68
N SER A 192 22.02 -6.87 8.26
CA SER A 192 22.32 -7.22 9.65
C SER A 192 23.84 -7.24 9.89
N GLY A 193 24.28 -6.58 10.96
CA GLY A 193 25.69 -6.51 11.33
C GLY A 193 26.53 -5.51 10.52
N ARG A 194 25.97 -4.85 9.51
CA ARG A 194 26.71 -3.90 8.64
C ARG A 194 26.10 -2.52 8.58
N GLY A 195 24.77 -2.41 8.56
CA GLY A 195 24.06 -1.12 8.59
C GLY A 195 23.16 -0.91 7.38
N LEU A 196 22.96 0.35 7.00
CA LEU A 196 22.11 0.74 5.88
C LEU A 196 22.90 0.77 4.57
N PHE A 197 22.36 0.14 3.53
CA PHE A 197 22.90 0.17 2.17
C PHE A 197 21.98 0.94 1.24
N LYS A 198 22.56 1.55 0.21
CA LYS A 198 21.87 2.23 -0.88
C LYS A 198 22.19 1.53 -2.19
N VAL A 199 21.18 1.30 -3.01
CA VAL A 199 21.36 0.79 -4.38
C VAL A 199 21.77 1.95 -5.27
N LEU A 200 22.95 1.84 -5.89
CA LEU A 200 23.46 2.78 -6.89
C LEU A 200 23.74 2.01 -8.19
N GLY A 201 22.87 2.19 -9.19
CA GLY A 201 22.94 1.44 -10.44
C GLY A 201 22.79 -0.07 -10.19
N ASP A 202 23.89 -0.80 -10.36
CA ASP A 202 23.94 -2.26 -10.24
C ASP A 202 24.70 -2.72 -8.97
N SER A 203 24.99 -1.81 -8.03
CA SER A 203 25.77 -2.07 -6.83
C SER A 203 25.07 -1.62 -5.54
N LEU A 204 25.40 -2.27 -4.42
CA LEU A 204 25.01 -1.86 -3.07
C LEU A 204 26.18 -1.16 -2.39
N HIS A 205 25.92 0.04 -1.88
CA HIS A 205 26.91 0.85 -1.19
C HIS A 205 26.49 1.03 0.26
N LEU A 206 27.39 0.72 1.20
CA LEU A 206 27.17 1.04 2.60
C LEU A 206 27.04 2.57 2.71
N VAL A 207 25.96 3.01 3.34
CA VAL A 207 25.68 4.42 3.54
C VAL A 207 26.62 4.94 4.64
N GLU A 208 27.33 6.02 4.34
CA GLU A 208 28.27 6.61 5.29
C GLU A 208 27.55 7.15 6.54
N GLY A 209 28.14 6.92 7.71
CA GLY A 209 27.53 7.21 9.00
C GLY A 209 26.37 6.31 9.42
N ALA A 210 25.96 5.35 8.57
CA ALA A 210 24.82 4.47 8.83
C ALA A 210 25.19 3.11 9.43
N ALA A 211 26.45 2.92 9.83
CA ALA A 211 26.90 1.73 10.57
C ALA A 211 26.21 1.59 11.94
N PHE A 212 25.70 2.69 12.50
CA PHE A 212 24.85 2.67 13.70
C PHE A 212 23.66 1.70 13.53
N PHE A 213 23.09 1.60 12.33
CA PHE A 213 21.98 0.70 12.05
C PHE A 213 22.43 -0.75 11.84
N ALA A 214 23.67 -1.14 12.14
CA ALA A 214 24.09 -2.54 12.03
C ALA A 214 23.29 -3.48 12.93
N ASN A 215 22.93 -3.01 14.13
CA ASN A 215 22.24 -3.82 15.16
C ASN A 215 20.90 -3.21 15.62
N THR A 216 20.47 -2.12 14.99
CA THR A 216 19.23 -1.41 15.32
C THR A 216 18.25 -1.60 14.16
N ALA A 217 17.22 -2.43 14.36
CA ALA A 217 16.28 -2.76 13.31
C ALA A 217 15.56 -1.51 12.81
N ILE A 218 15.59 -1.26 11.50
CA ILE A 218 14.84 -0.18 10.88
C ILE A 218 13.50 -0.75 10.41
N TYR A 219 12.42 -0.17 10.89
CA TYR A 219 11.07 -0.61 10.54
C TYR A 219 10.43 0.30 9.49
N VAL A 220 10.73 1.59 9.54
CA VAL A 220 10.21 2.59 8.60
C VAL A 220 11.29 3.60 8.26
N MET A 221 11.31 4.05 7.00
CA MET A 221 12.12 5.17 6.55
C MET A 221 11.27 6.00 5.59
N LEU A 222 11.10 7.29 5.89
CA LEU A 222 10.23 8.21 5.15
C LEU A 222 10.98 9.50 4.84
N PRO A 223 10.65 10.19 3.73
CA PRO A 223 11.11 11.56 3.54
C PRO A 223 10.59 12.45 4.68
N TYR A 224 11.47 13.24 5.30
CA TYR A 224 11.11 14.19 6.36
C TYR A 224 11.04 15.62 5.83
N ASP A 225 12.11 16.06 5.16
CA ASP A 225 12.18 17.33 4.45
C ASP A 225 12.88 17.16 3.10
N GLY A 226 13.44 18.22 2.51
CA GLY A 226 14.15 18.14 1.24
C GLY A 226 15.49 17.39 1.29
N LYS A 227 16.00 17.06 2.48
CA LYS A 227 17.34 16.50 2.70
C LYS A 227 17.35 15.27 3.61
N GLN A 228 16.49 15.25 4.62
CA GLN A 228 16.54 14.27 5.71
C GLN A 228 15.46 13.21 5.56
N ALA A 229 15.81 12.00 6.00
CA ALA A 229 14.88 10.89 6.16
C ALA A 229 14.53 10.70 7.64
N LEU A 230 13.25 10.49 7.95
CA LEU A 230 12.80 10.02 9.26
C LEU A 230 12.85 8.50 9.29
N LEU A 231 13.61 7.95 10.24
CA LEU A 231 13.77 6.53 10.48
C LEU A 231 13.06 6.16 11.77
N GLY A 232 12.15 5.19 11.70
CA GLY A 232 11.59 4.54 12.88
C GLY A 232 12.28 3.21 13.11
N THR A 233 12.90 3.07 14.28
CA THR A 233 13.76 1.94 14.62
C THR A 233 13.34 1.27 15.93
N SER A 234 13.96 0.14 16.26
CA SER A 234 13.83 -0.47 17.58
C SER A 234 14.24 0.45 18.74
N ASP A 235 15.08 1.46 18.47
CA ASP A 235 15.67 2.34 19.50
C ASP A 235 15.05 3.75 19.50
N GLY A 236 13.92 3.90 18.79
CA GLY A 236 13.16 5.13 18.65
C GLY A 236 13.25 5.75 17.25
N LEU A 237 12.90 7.03 17.17
CA LEU A 237 12.91 7.80 15.93
C LEU A 237 14.26 8.51 15.72
N PHE A 238 14.74 8.55 14.48
CA PHE A 238 15.97 9.21 14.07
C PHE A 238 15.73 10.04 12.82
N LEU A 239 16.42 11.18 12.69
CA LEU A 239 16.61 11.87 11.42
C LEU A 239 17.96 11.47 10.87
N TYR A 240 17.99 10.99 9.63
CA TYR A 240 19.22 10.70 8.90
C TYR A 240 19.40 11.75 7.80
N ASP A 241 20.53 12.43 7.84
CA ASP A 241 20.98 13.38 6.83
C ASP A 241 22.05 12.73 5.97
N GLU A 242 21.74 12.51 4.69
CA GLU A 242 22.67 11.84 3.78
C GLU A 242 23.87 12.73 3.43
N ASP A 243 23.71 14.05 3.33
CA ASP A 243 24.81 14.98 3.00
C ASP A 243 25.79 15.11 4.18
N ALA A 244 25.26 15.13 5.40
CA ALA A 244 26.07 15.21 6.62
C ALA A 244 26.55 13.85 7.14
N HIS A 245 26.10 12.74 6.52
CA HIS A 245 26.36 11.37 6.96
C HIS A 245 26.09 11.16 8.46
N GLN A 246 24.98 11.72 8.95
CA GLN A 246 24.70 11.74 10.39
C GLN A 246 23.27 11.31 10.69
N ALA A 247 23.14 10.37 11.64
CA ALA A 247 21.88 10.04 12.28
C ALA A 247 21.76 10.78 13.62
N THR A 248 20.70 11.56 13.80
CA THR A 248 20.39 12.25 15.04
C THR A 248 19.09 11.71 15.61
N LYS A 249 19.05 11.40 16.91
CA LYS A 249 17.81 10.95 17.55
C LYS A 249 16.75 12.05 17.44
N TYR A 250 15.62 11.74 16.81
CA TYR A 250 14.51 12.66 16.69
C TYR A 250 13.91 12.86 18.08
N ARG A 251 13.78 14.11 18.50
CA ARG A 251 13.04 14.49 19.69
C ARG A 251 11.80 15.21 19.23
N ALA A 252 10.64 14.61 19.46
CA ALA A 252 9.41 15.33 19.21
C ALA A 252 9.26 16.48 20.22
N ASN A 253 8.33 17.41 19.94
CA ASN A 253 7.96 18.36 20.96
C ASN A 253 7.33 17.65 22.17
N ASP A 254 7.40 18.28 23.35
CA ASP A 254 6.93 17.72 24.61
C ASP A 254 5.48 17.21 24.53
N ARG A 255 4.65 17.83 23.67
CA ARG A 255 3.24 17.49 23.49
C ARG A 255 3.05 16.15 22.76
N LEU A 256 3.85 15.87 21.72
CA LEU A 256 3.80 14.58 21.02
C LEU A 256 4.44 13.48 21.87
N GLU A 257 5.53 13.76 22.58
CA GLU A 257 6.13 12.81 23.52
C GLU A 257 5.14 12.43 24.64
N ALA A 258 4.46 13.42 25.22
CA ALA A 258 3.41 13.18 26.22
C ALA A 258 2.25 12.37 25.65
N PHE A 259 1.82 12.65 24.41
CA PHE A 259 0.77 11.88 23.74
C PHE A 259 1.17 10.42 23.49
N LEU A 260 2.38 10.18 22.98
CA LEU A 260 2.88 8.83 22.72
C LEU A 260 3.01 8.03 24.03
N ALA A 261 3.51 8.66 25.10
CA ALA A 261 3.59 8.07 26.43
C ALA A 261 2.21 7.75 27.01
N GLU A 262 1.25 8.68 26.92
CA GLU A 262 -0.13 8.51 27.39
C GLU A 262 -0.82 7.34 26.68
N LYS A 263 -0.64 7.23 25.36
CA LYS A 263 -1.25 6.17 24.55
C LYS A 263 -0.48 4.85 24.59
N GLY A 264 0.62 4.76 25.34
CA GLY A 264 1.48 3.57 25.36
C GLY A 264 2.07 3.23 23.99
N LEU A 265 2.12 4.20 23.08
CA LEU A 265 2.67 4.06 21.73
C LEU A 265 4.20 4.16 21.83
N GLN A 266 4.82 3.11 22.37
CA GLN A 266 6.28 3.03 22.54
C GLN A 266 7.02 2.63 21.25
N ALA A 267 6.29 2.31 20.18
CA ALA A 267 6.86 1.94 18.89
C ALA A 267 5.96 2.39 17.73
N VAL A 268 6.57 3.04 16.74
CA VAL A 268 5.96 3.23 15.42
C VAL A 268 6.11 1.91 14.67
N LEU A 269 5.04 1.13 14.58
CA LEU A 269 5.02 -0.02 13.68
C LEU A 269 4.78 0.49 12.25
N PRO A 270 5.59 0.08 11.26
CA PRO A 270 5.38 0.45 9.88
C PRO A 270 4.04 -0.13 9.41
N CYS A 271 3.14 0.74 8.98
CA CYS A 271 2.26 0.37 7.89
C CYS A 271 3.12 0.53 6.62
N PRO A 272 3.28 -0.51 5.77
CA PRO A 272 4.00 -0.34 4.50
C PRO A 272 3.37 0.85 3.77
N ALA A 273 4.22 1.76 3.29
CA ALA A 273 3.81 3.02 2.71
C ALA A 273 2.69 2.78 1.70
N ILE A 274 1.48 3.21 2.06
CA ILE A 274 0.46 3.51 1.06
C ILE A 274 1.10 4.61 0.22
N ASP A 275 1.25 4.41 -1.08
CA ASP A 275 1.55 5.50 -2.00
C ASP A 275 0.33 6.44 -1.97
N LEU A 276 0.30 7.33 -0.98
CA LEU A 276 -0.73 8.33 -0.77
C LEU A 276 -0.59 9.49 -1.78
N ARG A 277 0.06 9.27 -2.93
CA ARG A 277 -0.06 10.15 -4.09
C ARG A 277 -1.48 10.09 -4.64
N PHE A 278 -2.43 10.61 -3.88
CA PHE A 278 -3.54 11.37 -4.41
C PHE A 278 -2.92 12.56 -5.14
N GLN A 279 -2.58 12.39 -6.41
CA GLN A 279 -2.53 13.54 -7.29
C GLN A 279 -3.99 13.95 -7.50
N PRO A 280 -4.47 15.08 -6.96
CA PRO A 280 -5.72 15.62 -7.45
C PRO A 280 -5.53 15.80 -8.95
N ALA A 281 -6.42 15.21 -9.74
CA ALA A 281 -6.52 15.54 -11.15
C ALA A 281 -6.55 17.07 -11.22
N THR A 282 -5.52 17.66 -11.81
CA THR A 282 -5.49 19.08 -12.11
C THR A 282 -6.72 19.33 -12.98
N MET A 283 -7.78 19.86 -12.38
CA MET A 283 -8.85 20.50 -13.13
C MET A 283 -8.20 21.68 -13.83
N VAL A 284 -7.81 21.45 -15.08
CA VAL A 284 -7.56 22.54 -16.01
C VAL A 284 -8.89 23.27 -16.13
N SER A 285 -8.99 24.41 -15.45
CA SER A 285 -10.08 25.35 -15.63
C SER A 285 -10.01 25.87 -17.07
N SER A 286 -10.74 25.24 -17.98
CA SER A 286 -11.02 25.84 -19.28
C SER A 286 -12.00 26.98 -19.04
N SER A 287 -11.48 28.20 -19.00
CA SER A 287 -12.27 29.42 -19.11
C SER A 287 -12.95 29.45 -20.49
N SER A 288 -14.22 29.01 -20.56
CA SER A 288 -15.04 29.19 -21.75
C SER A 288 -15.75 30.55 -21.67
N THR A 289 -15.19 31.55 -22.35
CA THR A 289 -15.93 32.78 -22.68
C THR A 289 -16.88 32.47 -23.83
N SER A 290 -18.15 32.80 -23.63
CA SER A 290 -19.25 32.65 -24.58
C SER A 290 -19.13 33.61 -25.76
N ALA A 291 -19.24 33.12 -26.99
CA ALA A 291 -19.99 33.78 -28.08
C ALA A 291 -20.06 32.88 -29.33
N GLY A 292 -21.28 32.65 -29.84
CA GLY A 292 -21.52 32.25 -31.23
C GLY A 292 -22.02 30.82 -31.48
N ARG A 293 -23.32 30.67 -31.72
CA ARG A 293 -23.96 29.59 -32.50
C ARG A 293 -24.66 30.24 -33.70
N PRO A 294 -25.08 29.51 -34.76
CA PRO A 294 -24.56 28.25 -35.32
C PRO A 294 -24.46 28.28 -36.86
N SER A 295 -23.79 27.30 -37.49
CA SER A 295 -24.12 26.91 -38.87
C SER A 295 -24.01 25.39 -39.07
N ILE A 296 -25.06 24.86 -39.67
CA ILE A 296 -25.33 23.46 -39.98
C ILE A 296 -24.40 22.99 -41.11
N GLY A 297 -23.77 21.82 -40.95
CA GLY A 297 -22.99 21.13 -41.99
C GLY A 297 -22.81 19.65 -41.65
N SER A 298 -23.22 18.79 -42.59
CA SER A 298 -23.39 17.34 -42.53
C SER A 298 -22.10 16.52 -42.25
N PRO A 299 -22.20 15.20 -41.90
CA PRO A 299 -21.08 14.45 -41.33
C PRO A 299 -20.18 13.83 -42.42
N PRO A 300 -18.86 13.69 -42.18
CA PRO A 300 -18.05 12.82 -43.00
C PRO A 300 -17.99 11.40 -42.43
N LYS A 301 -18.07 10.47 -43.39
CA LYS A 301 -18.13 9.02 -43.30
C LYS A 301 -16.85 8.40 -42.73
N ALA A 302 -17.04 7.18 -42.24
CA ALA A 302 -16.02 6.20 -41.88
C ALA A 302 -14.93 6.03 -42.96
N ALA A 303 -13.69 5.80 -42.50
CA ALA A 303 -12.64 5.17 -43.29
C ALA A 303 -11.82 4.22 -42.42
N CYS A 304 -12.26 2.96 -42.43
CA CYS A 304 -11.47 1.79 -42.07
C CYS A 304 -10.35 1.65 -43.12
N ARG A 305 -9.08 1.57 -42.70
CA ARG A 305 -7.96 1.29 -43.61
C ARG A 305 -7.45 -0.13 -43.36
N MET A 306 -8.04 -1.08 -44.08
CA MET A 306 -7.43 -2.39 -44.33
C MET A 306 -6.38 -2.24 -45.44
N SER A 307 -5.18 -2.80 -45.22
CA SER A 307 -4.22 -3.09 -46.28
C SER A 307 -4.35 -4.55 -46.71
N ARG A 308 -4.67 -4.79 -47.98
CA ARG A 308 -4.46 -6.08 -48.68
C ARG A 308 -3.96 -5.81 -50.09
N SER A 309 -2.87 -6.49 -50.45
CA SER A 309 -2.51 -6.98 -51.81
C SER A 309 -1.20 -7.78 -51.62
N THR A 310 -0.96 -8.99 -52.12
CA THR A 310 -1.65 -9.85 -53.09
C THR A 310 -1.09 -11.28 -52.95
N ILE A 311 -1.86 -12.27 -53.39
CA ILE A 311 -1.56 -13.71 -53.43
C ILE A 311 -0.92 -14.11 -54.78
N SER A 312 -0.05 -15.13 -54.76
CA SER A 312 0.21 -16.07 -55.88
C SER A 312 0.82 -17.35 -55.27
N SER A 313 0.04 -18.35 -54.86
CA SER A 313 -0.35 -19.59 -55.58
C SER A 313 0.80 -20.56 -55.92
N THR A 314 0.86 -21.75 -55.28
CA THR A 314 0.38 -23.03 -55.85
C THR A 314 0.74 -24.27 -54.99
N ARG A 315 -0.23 -25.20 -54.92
CA ARG A 315 -0.18 -26.66 -54.72
C ARG A 315 0.22 -27.30 -53.36
N LYS A 316 -0.77 -28.02 -52.81
CA LYS A 316 -0.75 -29.20 -51.92
C LYS A 316 -1.25 -30.43 -52.75
N PRO A 317 -1.32 -31.68 -52.22
CA PRO A 317 -0.42 -32.48 -51.36
C PRO A 317 -0.26 -33.93 -51.98
N PRO A 318 0.10 -35.04 -51.28
CA PRO A 318 -0.65 -35.63 -50.15
C PRO A 318 0.18 -36.23 -48.98
N VAL A 319 -0.48 -36.22 -47.81
CA VAL A 319 -0.61 -37.27 -46.77
C VAL A 319 0.46 -38.37 -46.67
N ASN A 320 1.03 -38.56 -45.48
CA ASN A 320 1.20 -39.91 -44.94
C ASN A 320 1.08 -39.99 -43.41
N CYS A 321 0.30 -40.97 -42.97
CA CYS A 321 0.06 -41.37 -41.59
C CYS A 321 1.20 -42.25 -41.08
N GLY A 322 1.50 -42.22 -39.77
CA GLY A 322 2.36 -43.23 -39.16
C GLY A 322 2.82 -42.88 -37.75
N ARG A 323 2.03 -43.29 -36.75
CA ARG A 323 2.46 -43.57 -35.37
C ARG A 323 3.22 -44.92 -35.33
N PRO A 324 3.98 -45.26 -34.27
CA PRO A 324 3.49 -45.41 -32.89
C PRO A 324 3.55 -44.16 -32.02
#